data_AF-A0A0B1SUR1-F1
#
_entry.id   AF-A0A0B1SUR1-F1
#
_cell.length_a   1.000
_cell.length_b   1.000
_cell.length_c   1.000
_cell.angle_alpha   90.00
_cell.angle_beta   90.00
_cell.angle_gamma   90.00
#
_symmetry.space_group_name_H-M   'P 1'
#
loop_
_entity.id
_entity.type
_entity.pdbx_description
1 polymer ?
#
loop_
_entity_poly.entity_id
_entity_poly.type
_entity_poly.pdbx_seq_one_letter_code
_entity_poly.pdbx_strand_id
1 'polypeptide(L)'
;MQFFYFHLPWIIDEKEYNCSGRSYAEWQSRGSVNLFQGIYFSTMGTIFLVLYVLAMIGMYRGRLLGIPCYKIMFLNGFVDVIELIMTTYVIPYFHFTGAVFCSSRTLDWIAGHFVYGKVSIGRSKRFKIANRSKLQ
;
A
#
# COMPACT_ATOMS: atom_id res chain seq x y z
N MET A 1 2.59 20.44 17.16
CA MET A 1 1.79 19.70 16.16
C MET A 1 0.88 18.77 16.94
N GLN A 2 -0.32 19.25 17.29
CA GLN A 2 -1.29 18.48 18.07
C GLN A 2 -2.01 17.57 17.08
N PHE A 3 -1.63 16.29 17.05
CA PHE A 3 -2.34 15.29 16.24
C PHE A 3 -3.78 15.23 16.77
N PHE A 4 -4.73 15.72 15.98
CA PHE A 4 -6.16 15.51 16.24
C PHE A 4 -6.44 14.02 16.09
N TYR A 5 -6.36 13.27 17.19
CA TYR A 5 -7.00 11.96 17.25
C TYR A 5 -8.50 12.21 17.31
N PHE A 6 -9.20 11.93 16.21
CA PHE A 6 -10.65 11.79 16.25
C PHE A 6 -10.94 10.60 17.18
N HIS A 7 -11.36 10.90 18.41
CA HIS A 7 -11.78 9.88 19.36
C HIS A 7 -13.09 9.30 18.83
N LEU A 8 -12.99 8.18 18.12
CA LEU A 8 -14.10 7.42 17.56
C LEU A 8 -14.31 6.22 18.49
N PRO A 9 -14.94 6.39 19.68
CA PRO A 9 -15.00 5.36 20.72
C PRO A 9 -15.73 4.09 20.30
N TRP A 10 -16.48 4.12 19.21
CA TRP A 10 -17.16 2.96 18.64
C TRP A 10 -16.32 2.20 17.60
N ILE A 11 -15.15 2.72 17.21
CA ILE A 11 -14.30 2.14 16.15
C ILE A 11 -12.87 1.84 16.62
N ILE A 12 -12.35 2.57 17.63
CA ILE A 12 -11.01 2.39 18.19
C ILE A 12 -11.13 2.25 19.71
N ASP A 13 -10.93 1.02 20.22
CA ASP A 13 -10.77 0.78 21.66
C ASP A 13 -9.29 0.94 22.03
N GLU A 14 -8.99 1.93 22.86
CA GLU A 14 -7.64 2.27 23.32
C GLU A 14 -6.94 1.08 24.01
N LYS A 15 -7.72 0.16 24.61
CA LYS A 15 -7.17 -1.06 25.24
C LYS A 15 -6.64 -2.07 24.22
N GLU A 16 -7.16 -2.07 22.99
CA GLU A 16 -6.69 -2.97 21.94
C GLU A 16 -5.41 -2.49 21.26
N TYR A 17 -5.10 -1.19 21.36
CA TYR A 17 -3.86 -0.61 20.85
C TYR A 17 -2.72 -0.61 21.88
N ASN A 18 -2.99 -0.96 23.15
CA ASN A 18 -1.97 -1.19 24.15
C ASN A 18 -1.37 -2.60 24.03
N CYS A 19 -0.41 -2.78 23.13
CA CYS A 19 0.22 -4.08 22.90
C CYS A 19 1.10 -4.59 24.05
N SER A 20 1.36 -3.78 25.10
CA SER A 20 2.07 -4.22 26.30
C SER A 20 1.16 -4.92 27.32
N GLY A 21 -0.16 -4.88 27.12
CA GLY A 21 -1.14 -5.39 28.08
C GLY A 21 -1.39 -6.89 28.03
N ARG A 22 -0.91 -7.61 27.00
CA ARG A 22 -1.17 -9.05 26.81
C ARG A 22 -0.03 -9.77 26.10
N SER A 23 -0.01 -11.10 26.19
CA SER A 23 0.94 -11.96 25.48
C SER A 23 0.60 -12.09 23.98
N TYR A 24 1.60 -12.43 23.16
CA TYR A 24 1.45 -12.59 21.71
C TYR A 24 0.39 -13.64 21.33
N ALA A 25 0.34 -14.78 22.03
CA ALA A 25 -0.62 -15.85 21.74
C ALA A 25 -2.08 -15.40 21.95
N GLU A 26 -2.31 -14.57 22.95
CA GLU A 26 -3.63 -14.02 23.27
C GLU A 26 -4.08 -13.01 22.19
N TRP A 27 -3.16 -12.19 21.68
CA TRP A 27 -3.43 -11.31 20.54
C TRP A 27 -3.76 -12.09 19.27
N GLN A 28 -3.02 -13.17 19.01
CA GLN A 28 -3.25 -14.00 17.83
C GLN A 28 -4.62 -14.71 17.87
N SER A 29 -5.07 -15.13 19.05
CA SER A 29 -6.39 -15.81 19.21
C SER A 29 -7.60 -14.91 18.94
N ARG A 30 -7.43 -13.58 19.00
CA ARG A 30 -8.49 -12.60 18.68
C ARG A 30 -8.60 -12.31 17.18
N GLY A 31 -7.59 -12.70 16.42
CA GLY A 31 -7.57 -12.58 14.97
C GLY A 31 -8.71 -13.35 14.30
N SER A 32 -9.45 -12.69 13.42
CA SER A 32 -10.38 -13.38 12.53
C SER A 32 -9.68 -13.76 11.23
N VAL A 33 -9.62 -15.06 10.95
CA VAL A 33 -9.07 -15.57 9.70
C VAL A 33 -10.13 -15.48 8.61
N ASN A 34 -9.85 -14.70 7.57
CA ASN A 34 -10.77 -14.46 6.45
C ASN A 34 -10.15 -15.02 5.17
N LEU A 35 -10.22 -16.35 5.04
CA LEU A 35 -9.61 -17.10 3.93
C LEU A 35 -10.09 -16.61 2.55
N PHE A 36 -11.39 -16.35 2.41
CA PHE A 36 -11.97 -15.88 1.16
C PHE A 36 -11.34 -14.55 0.70
N GLN A 37 -11.20 -13.61 1.64
CA GLN A 37 -10.62 -12.29 1.37
C GLN A 37 -9.13 -12.39 1.03
N GLY A 38 -8.38 -13.25 1.74
CA GLY A 38 -6.97 -13.51 1.43
C GLY A 38 -6.76 -14.10 0.03
N ILE A 39 -7.55 -15.10 -0.36
CA ILE A 39 -7.47 -15.72 -1.70
C ILE A 39 -7.85 -14.71 -2.78
N TYR A 40 -8.91 -13.92 -2.56
CA TYR A 40 -9.35 -12.89 -3.50
C TYR A 40 -8.25 -11.87 -3.78
N PHE A 41 -7.64 -11.31 -2.73
CA PHE A 41 -6.57 -10.32 -2.89
C PHE A 41 -5.31 -10.92 -3.53
N SER A 42 -4.93 -12.14 -3.16
CA SER A 42 -3.78 -12.83 -3.76
C SER A 42 -3.99 -13.08 -5.26
N THR A 43 -5.18 -13.57 -5.64
CA THR A 43 -5.50 -13.90 -7.03
C THR A 43 -5.64 -12.65 -7.89
N MET A 44 -6.44 -11.68 -7.46
CA MET A 44 -6.64 -10.42 -8.19
C MET A 44 -5.36 -9.60 -8.26
N GLY A 45 -4.60 -9.53 -7.16
CA GLY A 45 -3.31 -8.84 -7.11
C GLY A 45 -2.31 -9.40 -8.11
N THR A 46 -2.23 -10.73 -8.22
CA THR A 46 -1.37 -11.42 -9.20
C THR A 46 -1.77 -11.07 -10.64
N ILE A 47 -3.07 -11.07 -10.96
CA ILE A 47 -3.57 -10.70 -12.30
C ILE A 47 -3.17 -9.26 -12.64
N PHE A 48 -3.39 -8.31 -11.73
CA PHE A 48 -3.03 -6.92 -11.96
C PHE A 48 -1.52 -6.71 -12.07
N LEU A 49 -0.72 -7.45 -11.30
CA LEU A 49 0.74 -7.40 -11.38
C LEU A 49 1.23 -7.79 -12.78
N VAL A 50 0.70 -8.89 -13.34
CA VAL A 50 1.04 -9.34 -14.70
C VAL A 50 0.64 -8.30 -15.74
N LEU A 51 -0.57 -7.76 -15.65
CA LEU A 51 -1.05 -6.73 -16.58
C LEU A 51 -0.18 -5.46 -16.54
N TYR A 52 0.21 -4.99 -15.34
CA TYR A 52 1.07 -3.83 -15.19
C TYR A 52 2.47 -4.07 -15.77
N VAL A 53 3.06 -5.25 -15.53
CA VAL A 53 4.36 -5.60 -16.10
C VAL A 53 4.31 -5.65 -17.63
N LEU A 54 3.28 -6.29 -18.21
CA LEU A 54 3.08 -6.33 -19.65
C LEU A 54 2.92 -4.92 -20.25
N ALA A 55 2.16 -4.04 -19.59
CA ALA A 55 1.99 -2.66 -20.02
C ALA A 55 3.31 -1.88 -19.99
N MET A 56 4.13 -2.07 -18.95
CA MET A 56 5.45 -1.44 -18.87
C MET A 56 6.41 -1.94 -19.95
N ILE A 57 6.43 -3.25 -20.23
CA ILE A 57 7.23 -3.83 -21.32
C ILE A 57 6.80 -3.23 -22.66
N GLY A 58 5.49 -3.10 -22.90
CA GLY A 58 4.93 -2.48 -24.10
C GLY A 58 5.38 -1.02 -24.28
N MET A 59 5.30 -0.21 -23.21
CA MET A 59 5.77 1.19 -23.24
C MET A 59 7.28 1.30 -23.50
N TYR A 60 8.08 0.42 -22.89
CA TYR A 60 9.53 0.40 -23.07
C TYR A 60 9.90 0.01 -24.51
N ARG A 61 9.31 -1.09 -25.02
CA ARG A 61 9.58 -1.60 -26.37
C ARG A 61 9.08 -0.67 -27.47
N GLY A 62 7.99 0.04 -27.24
CA GLY A 62 7.48 1.05 -28.18
C GLY A 62 8.32 2.33 -28.26
N ARG A 63 9.37 2.49 -27.44
CA ARG A 63 10.17 3.74 -27.33
C ARG A 63 9.34 4.98 -26.97
N LEU A 64 8.16 4.79 -26.36
CA LEU A 64 7.27 5.91 -25.93
C LEU A 64 7.92 6.78 -24.84
N LEU A 65 8.97 6.29 -24.17
CA LEU A 65 9.74 7.01 -23.15
C LEU A 65 10.52 8.22 -23.69
N GLY A 66 10.50 8.48 -25.00
CA GLY A 66 11.01 9.73 -25.57
C GLY A 66 10.17 10.95 -25.16
N ILE A 67 8.87 10.76 -24.91
CA ILE A 67 7.93 11.83 -24.58
C ILE A 67 7.89 12.02 -23.04
N PRO A 68 7.98 13.26 -22.53
CA PRO A 68 8.06 13.53 -21.09
C PRO A 68 6.83 13.04 -20.31
N CYS A 69 5.63 13.07 -20.91
CA CYS A 69 4.41 12.55 -20.31
C CYS A 69 4.50 11.03 -20.05
N TYR A 70 4.93 10.26 -21.06
CA TYR A 70 5.09 8.81 -20.93
C TYR A 70 6.20 8.41 -19.97
N LYS A 71 7.25 9.23 -19.80
CA LYS A 71 8.26 9.01 -18.75
C LYS A 71 7.67 9.06 -17.35
N ILE A 72 6.80 10.05 -17.09
CA ILE A 72 6.14 10.17 -15.78
C ILE A 72 5.17 9.02 -15.57
N MET A 73 4.43 8.63 -16.60
CA MET A 73 3.51 7.49 -16.56
C MET A 73 4.26 6.18 -16.29
N PHE A 74 5.43 5.96 -16.91
CA PHE A 74 6.27 4.79 -16.66
C PHE A 74 6.81 4.75 -15.23
N LEU A 75 7.28 5.88 -14.70
CA LEU A 75 7.70 5.98 -13.30
C LEU A 75 6.55 5.75 -12.33
N ASN A 76 5.32 6.13 -12.69
CA ASN A 76 4.15 5.85 -11.86
C ASN A 76 3.82 4.37 -11.88
N GLY A 77 3.79 3.75 -13.06
CA GLY A 77 3.59 2.31 -13.23
C GLY A 77 4.63 1.47 -12.47
N PHE A 78 5.88 1.93 -12.41
CA PHE A 78 6.92 1.28 -11.60
C PHE A 78 6.58 1.29 -10.09
N VAL A 79 6.10 2.42 -9.58
CA VAL A 79 5.64 2.53 -8.17
C VAL A 79 4.38 1.69 -7.94
N ASP A 80 3.51 1.55 -8.94
CA ASP A 80 2.32 0.69 -8.90
C ASP A 80 2.69 -0.80 -8.83
N VAL A 81 3.74 -1.23 -9.53
CA VAL A 81 4.23 -2.61 -9.41
C VAL A 81 4.80 -2.92 -8.03
N ILE A 82 5.57 -1.99 -7.43
CA ILE A 82 6.05 -2.15 -6.04
C ILE A 82 4.85 -2.19 -5.07
N GLU A 83 3.87 -1.29 -5.29
CA GLU A 83 2.49 -1.31 -4.77
C GLU A 83 1.90 -2.72 -4.67
N LEU A 84 1.68 -3.27 -5.86
CA LEU A 84 1.01 -4.55 -6.07
C LEU A 84 1.77 -5.70 -5.45
N ILE A 85 3.11 -5.71 -5.51
CA ILE A 85 3.92 -6.75 -4.84
C ILE A 85 3.65 -6.74 -3.33
N MET A 86 3.78 -5.58 -2.70
CA MET A 86 3.58 -5.48 -1.25
C MET A 86 2.16 -5.88 -0.86
N THR A 87 1.15 -5.37 -1.56
CA THR A 87 -0.26 -5.65 -1.25
C THR A 87 -0.67 -7.09 -1.54
N THR A 88 -0.16 -7.71 -2.61
CA THR A 88 -0.48 -9.11 -2.98
C THR A 88 0.13 -10.13 -2.00
N TYR A 89 1.23 -9.81 -1.32
CA TYR A 89 1.84 -10.72 -0.35
C TYR A 89 1.47 -10.39 1.10
N VAL A 90 1.51 -9.11 1.48
CA VAL A 90 1.35 -8.68 2.87
C VAL A 90 -0.12 -8.75 3.30
N ILE A 91 -1.06 -8.31 2.48
CA ILE A 91 -2.49 -8.30 2.84
C ILE A 91 -3.07 -9.72 2.97
N PRO A 92 -2.81 -10.65 2.03
CA PRO A 92 -3.24 -12.04 2.22
C PRO A 92 -2.57 -12.72 3.41
N TYR A 93 -1.31 -12.42 3.72
CA TYR A 93 -0.65 -12.92 4.93
C TYR A 93 -1.41 -12.54 6.20
N PHE A 94 -1.88 -11.28 6.31
CA PHE A 94 -2.73 -10.84 7.41
C PHE A 94 -4.05 -11.61 7.47
N HIS A 95 -4.70 -11.83 6.33
CA HIS A 95 -5.98 -12.57 6.28
C HIS A 95 -5.85 -14.06 6.59
N PHE A 96 -4.72 -14.69 6.25
CA PHE A 96 -4.46 -16.11 6.55
C PHE A 96 -4.04 -16.33 8.00
N THR A 97 -3.24 -15.43 8.56
CA THR A 97 -2.79 -15.53 9.95
C THR A 97 -3.80 -14.98 10.94
N GLY A 98 -4.71 -14.10 10.51
CA GLY A 98 -5.57 -13.33 11.41
C GLY A 98 -4.76 -12.32 12.22
N ALA A 99 -3.62 -11.86 11.72
CA ALA A 99 -2.74 -10.99 12.49
C ALA A 99 -3.45 -9.65 12.82
N VAL A 100 -3.44 -9.32 14.11
CA VAL A 100 -3.89 -8.04 14.66
C VAL A 100 -2.72 -7.06 14.77
N PHE A 101 -2.99 -5.77 14.88
CA PHE A 101 -1.96 -4.71 14.96
C PHE A 101 -0.81 -5.04 15.94
N CYS A 102 -1.16 -5.59 17.11
CA CYS A 102 -0.19 -5.94 18.15
C CYS A 102 0.60 -7.24 17.89
N SER A 103 0.14 -8.10 16.98
CA SER A 103 0.84 -9.33 16.58
C SER A 103 2.04 -9.00 15.67
N SER A 104 1.86 -8.09 14.71
CA SER A 104 2.89 -7.79 13.71
C SER A 104 3.02 -6.30 13.40
N ARG A 105 3.36 -5.51 14.43
CA ARG A 105 3.50 -4.04 14.33
C ARG A 105 4.35 -3.61 13.13
N THR A 106 5.49 -4.25 12.90
CA THR A 106 6.42 -3.86 11.83
C THR A 106 5.79 -3.99 10.45
N LEU A 107 5.00 -5.05 10.21
CA LEU A 107 4.34 -5.28 8.93
C LEU A 107 3.22 -4.25 8.69
N ASP A 108 2.45 -3.93 9.72
CA ASP A 108 1.38 -2.93 9.64
C ASP A 108 1.92 -1.53 9.36
N TRP A 109 3.02 -1.15 10.02
CA TRP A 109 3.69 0.13 9.77
C TRP A 109 4.23 0.22 8.35
N ILE A 110 4.90 -0.83 7.88
CA ILE A 110 5.41 -0.90 6.51
C ILE A 110 4.25 -0.78 5.51
N ALA A 111 3.19 -1.57 5.68
CA ALA A 111 2.01 -1.55 4.82
C ALA A 111 1.37 -0.14 4.78
N GLY A 112 1.21 0.50 5.93
CA GLY A 112 0.69 1.87 6.01
C GLY A 112 1.55 2.88 5.24
N HIS A 113 2.88 2.85 5.42
CA HIS A 113 3.77 3.77 4.73
C HIS A 113 3.74 3.63 3.19
N PHE A 114 3.59 2.41 2.67
CA PHE A 114 3.48 2.20 1.22
C PHE A 114 2.19 2.80 0.65
N VAL A 115 1.07 2.67 1.36
CA VAL A 115 -0.22 3.24 0.97
C VAL A 115 -0.18 4.78 1.00
N TYR A 116 0.34 5.39 2.08
CA TYR A 116 0.42 6.85 2.19
C TYR A 116 1.53 7.48 1.34
N GLY A 117 2.59 6.74 1.02
CA GLY A 117 3.71 7.23 0.21
C GLY A 117 3.30 7.67 -1.19
N LYS A 118 2.29 7.04 -1.78
CA LYS A 118 1.77 7.41 -3.10
C LYS A 118 1.17 8.82 -3.15
N VAL A 119 0.46 9.22 -2.09
CA VAL A 119 -0.16 10.56 -1.99
C VAL A 119 0.90 11.66 -2.03
N SER A 120 2.04 11.47 -1.35
CA SER A 120 3.12 12.46 -1.32
C SER A 120 3.90 12.53 -2.63
N ILE A 121 4.16 11.39 -3.27
CA ILE A 121 4.91 11.35 -4.55
C ILE A 121 4.08 11.98 -5.69
N GLY A 122 2.78 11.70 -5.75
CA GLY A 122 1.88 12.28 -6.75
C GLY A 122 1.78 13.81 -6.63
N ARG A 123 1.73 14.32 -5.40
CA ARG A 123 1.63 15.77 -5.12
C ARG A 123 2.93 16.51 -5.42
N SER A 124 4.08 15.91 -5.08
CA SER A 124 5.41 16.48 -5.36
C SER A 124 5.69 16.57 -6.87
N LYS A 125 5.35 15.53 -7.64
CA LYS A 125 5.54 15.53 -9.10
C LYS A 125 4.63 16.54 -9.80
N ARG A 126 3.35 16.64 -9.41
CA ARG A 126 2.39 17.59 -10.00
C ARG A 126 2.80 19.05 -9.74
N PHE A 127 3.37 19.35 -8.57
CA PHE A 127 3.91 20.68 -8.24
C PHE A 127 5.14 21.05 -9.09
N LYS A 128 6.07 20.10 -9.31
CA LYS A 128 7.30 20.34 -10.09
C LYS A 128 7.04 20.51 -11.58
N ILE A 129 6.00 19.88 -12.13
CA ILE A 129 5.59 20.02 -13.54
C ILE A 129 4.87 21.36 -13.76
N ALA A 130 3.93 21.72 -12.87
CA ALA A 130 3.22 23.00 -12.94
C ALA A 130 4.15 24.23 -12.83
N ASN A 131 5.28 24.09 -12.12
CA ASN A 131 6.26 25.16 -12.02
C ASN A 131 7.15 25.26 -13.29
N ARG A 132 7.42 24.14 -13.97
CA ARG A 132 8.26 24.13 -15.18
C ARG A 132 7.52 24.62 -16.44
N SER A 133 6.19 24.43 -16.50
CA SER A 133 5.34 24.96 -17.58
C SER A 133 5.04 26.45 -17.48
N LYS A 134 5.41 27.11 -16.37
CA LYS A 134 5.32 28.57 -16.22
C LYS A 134 6.64 29.29 -16.55
N LEU A 135 7.69 28.54 -16.85
CA LEU A 135 9.05 29.02 -17.15
C LEU A 135 9.44 28.84 -18.62
N GLN A 136 8.53 28.34 -19.46
CA GLN A 136 8.59 28.36 -20.92
C GLN A 136 7.42 29.22 -21.43
#